data_AF-A0A101S6I9-F1
#
_entry.id   AF-A0A101S6I9-F1
#
_cell.length_a   1.000
_cell.length_b   1.000
_cell.length_c   1.000
_cell.angle_alpha   90.00
_cell.angle_beta   90.00
_cell.angle_gamma   90.00
#
_symmetry.space_group_name_H-M   'P 1'
#
loop_
_entity.id
_entity.type
_entity.pdbx_description
1 polymer ?
#
loop_
_entity_poly.entity_id
_entity_poly.type
_entity_poly.pdbx_seq_one_letter_code
_entity_poly.pdbx_strand_id
1 'polypeptide(L)'
;MDGKPRVEDLLGAVPITVAELRGAVGRFEGDTAAMVRASIATAERAFAELDACDGVIDAAGVRGEEVARRLRELLAREAREEVAAELAALDEIAEEVRRSSATLRLLNQVLGRETVVEDDIPAAKVPVLHEAQLPKVPSVYGDEAEYADLLGVAGRGEELAPRRELAHRERLSAVAAHLVALVQEVAKTGFADAGFAHASLREAYAAHALWLRCLEQRRRDLGR
;
A
#
# COMPACT_ATOMS: atom_id res chain seq x y z
N MET A 1 -31.23 3.22 -38.58
CA MET A 1 -32.32 3.94 -37.88
C MET A 1 -31.75 4.40 -36.55
N ASP A 2 -31.18 5.60 -36.53
CA ASP A 2 -30.60 6.20 -35.32
C ASP A 2 -31.72 6.90 -34.54
N GLY A 3 -32.25 6.21 -33.54
CA GLY A 3 -33.18 6.78 -32.57
C GLY A 3 -32.43 7.61 -31.54
N LYS A 4 -32.05 8.85 -31.88
CA LYS A 4 -31.67 9.83 -30.86
C LYS A 4 -32.94 10.17 -30.05
N PRO A 5 -32.96 9.97 -28.72
CA PRO A 5 -34.11 10.34 -27.91
C PRO A 5 -34.43 11.83 -28.10
N ARG A 6 -35.71 12.15 -28.28
CA ARG A 6 -36.11 13.55 -28.47
C ARG A 6 -35.97 14.28 -27.14
N VAL A 7 -35.65 15.57 -27.21
CA VAL A 7 -35.47 16.43 -26.02
C VAL A 7 -36.72 16.44 -25.13
N GLU A 8 -37.89 16.27 -25.73
CA GLU A 8 -39.18 16.14 -25.05
C GLU A 8 -39.24 14.88 -24.16
N ASP A 9 -38.58 13.78 -24.56
CA ASP A 9 -38.52 12.53 -23.80
C ASP A 9 -37.58 12.66 -22.59
N LEU A 10 -36.50 13.43 -22.72
CA LEU A 10 -35.55 13.71 -21.63
C LEU A 10 -36.12 14.68 -20.59
N LEU A 11 -36.94 15.65 -21.03
CA LEU A 11 -37.62 16.60 -20.13
C LEU A 11 -38.78 15.95 -19.36
N GLY A 12 -39.41 14.91 -19.92
CA GLY A 12 -40.44 14.12 -19.22
C GLY A 12 -39.89 13.15 -18.16
N ALA A 13 -38.60 12.82 -18.22
CA ALA A 13 -37.97 11.82 -17.35
C ALA A 13 -37.37 12.39 -16.04
N VAL A 14 -37.26 13.72 -15.92
CA VAL A 14 -36.64 14.37 -14.76
C VAL A 14 -37.74 15.06 -13.92
N PRO A 15 -37.96 14.71 -12.64
CA PRO A 15 -39.02 15.28 -11.80
C PRO A 15 -38.73 16.72 -11.33
N ILE A 16 -37.77 17.42 -11.94
CA ILE A 16 -37.38 18.79 -11.63
C ILE A 16 -38.00 19.74 -12.66
N THR A 17 -38.63 20.80 -12.18
CA THR A 17 -39.21 21.82 -13.06
C THR A 17 -38.13 22.66 -13.73
N VAL A 18 -38.42 23.18 -14.93
CA VAL A 18 -37.50 24.08 -15.69
C VAL A 18 -37.10 25.33 -14.87
N ALA A 19 -37.98 25.77 -13.96
CA ALA A 19 -37.72 26.89 -13.06
C ALA A 19 -36.68 26.53 -11.98
N GLU A 20 -36.76 25.33 -11.40
CA GLU A 20 -35.77 24.82 -10.44
C GLU A 20 -34.41 24.57 -11.11
N LEU A 21 -34.41 24.06 -12.35
CA LEU A 21 -33.20 23.89 -13.17
C LEU A 21 -32.51 25.24 -13.45
N ARG A 22 -33.26 26.30 -13.82
CA ARG A 22 -32.70 27.66 -13.97
C ARG A 22 -32.23 28.25 -12.65
N GLY A 23 -32.94 27.97 -11.55
CA GLY A 23 -32.54 28.39 -10.21
C GLY A 23 -31.21 27.76 -9.77
N ALA A 24 -30.99 26.48 -10.10
CA ALA A 24 -29.77 25.75 -9.77
C ALA A 24 -28.56 26.12 -10.67
N VAL A 25 -28.79 26.44 -11.95
CA VAL A 25 -27.72 26.68 -12.94
C VAL A 25 -27.33 28.16 -13.08
N GLY A 26 -28.17 29.11 -12.64
CA GLY A 26 -27.91 30.55 -12.76
C GLY A 26 -28.25 31.13 -14.15
N ARG A 27 -27.70 32.30 -14.49
CA ARG A 27 -27.95 32.95 -15.81
C ARG A 27 -27.20 32.19 -16.91
N PHE A 28 -27.94 31.40 -17.68
CA PHE A 28 -27.45 30.72 -18.88
C PHE A 28 -27.98 31.43 -20.14
N GLU A 29 -27.11 31.80 -21.08
CA GLU A 29 -27.46 32.57 -22.28
C GLU A 29 -28.11 31.73 -23.40
N GLY A 30 -28.19 30.39 -23.24
CA GLY A 30 -28.82 29.47 -24.20
C GLY A 30 -30.27 29.07 -23.86
N ASP A 31 -30.93 28.39 -24.80
CA ASP A 31 -32.24 27.75 -24.57
C ASP A 31 -32.14 26.63 -23.51
N THR A 32 -33.23 26.35 -22.79
CA THR A 32 -33.34 25.29 -21.79
C THR A 32 -32.78 23.94 -22.25
N ALA A 33 -32.98 23.54 -23.51
CA ALA A 33 -32.44 22.31 -24.08
C ALA A 33 -30.92 22.38 -24.29
N ALA A 34 -30.36 23.56 -24.56
CA ALA A 34 -28.91 23.76 -24.60
C ALA A 34 -28.31 23.72 -23.19
N MET A 35 -29.00 24.30 -22.20
CA MET A 35 -28.63 24.23 -20.79
C MET A 35 -28.63 22.79 -20.28
N VAL A 36 -29.70 22.02 -20.52
CA VAL A 36 -29.79 20.60 -20.11
C VAL A 36 -28.68 19.77 -20.74
N ARG A 37 -28.39 19.95 -22.04
CA ARG A 37 -27.28 19.24 -22.71
C ARG A 37 -25.91 19.61 -22.15
N ALA A 38 -25.67 20.89 -21.85
CA ALA A 38 -24.43 21.34 -21.24
C ALA A 38 -24.26 20.77 -19.82
N SER A 39 -25.35 20.73 -19.03
CA SER A 39 -25.36 20.12 -17.71
C SER A 39 -25.09 18.62 -17.76
N ILE A 40 -25.73 17.88 -18.68
CA ILE A 40 -25.47 16.45 -18.88
C ILE A 40 -24.01 16.20 -19.26
N ALA A 41 -23.47 16.93 -20.24
CA ALA A 41 -22.09 16.76 -20.66
C ALA A 41 -21.08 17.09 -19.54
N THR A 42 -21.42 18.04 -18.66
CA THR A 42 -20.60 18.37 -17.48
C THR A 42 -20.67 17.26 -16.43
N ALA A 43 -21.86 16.71 -16.18
CA ALA A 43 -22.05 15.59 -15.27
C ALA A 43 -21.33 14.33 -15.76
N GLU A 44 -21.46 13.98 -17.05
CA GLU A 44 -20.76 12.85 -17.67
C GLU A 44 -19.24 12.97 -17.51
N ARG A 45 -18.69 14.17 -17.73
CA ARG A 45 -17.26 14.42 -17.52
C ARG A 45 -16.86 14.25 -16.05
N ALA A 46 -17.68 14.74 -15.12
CA ALA A 46 -17.40 14.59 -13.69
C ALA A 46 -17.44 13.11 -13.25
N PHE A 47 -18.39 12.32 -13.75
CA PHE A 47 -18.44 10.88 -13.47
C PHE A 47 -17.25 10.14 -14.08
N ALA A 48 -16.88 10.44 -15.32
CA ALA A 48 -15.69 9.85 -15.94
C ALA A 48 -14.40 10.15 -15.16
N GLU A 49 -14.29 11.34 -14.56
CA GLU A 49 -13.15 11.69 -13.71
C GLU A 49 -13.17 10.93 -12.37
N LEU A 50 -14.34 10.72 -11.77
CA LEU A 50 -14.50 9.88 -10.57
C LEU A 50 -14.13 8.42 -10.87
N ASP A 51 -14.63 7.85 -11.97
CA ASP A 51 -14.30 6.49 -12.41
C ASP A 51 -12.79 6.34 -12.68
N ALA A 52 -12.16 7.36 -13.26
CA ALA A 52 -10.71 7.38 -13.46
C ALA A 52 -9.95 7.37 -12.13
N CYS A 53 -10.43 8.11 -11.12
CA CYS A 53 -9.82 8.13 -9.79
C CYS A 53 -9.93 6.75 -9.09
N ASP A 54 -11.07 6.08 -9.20
CA ASP A 54 -11.29 4.73 -8.66
C ASP A 54 -10.40 3.71 -9.39
N GLY A 55 -10.27 3.83 -10.71
CA GLY A 55 -9.36 3.00 -11.50
C GLY A 55 -7.88 3.07 -11.06
N VAL A 56 -7.45 4.19 -10.48
CA VAL A 56 -6.09 4.31 -9.91
C VAL A 56 -5.92 3.42 -8.68
N ILE A 57 -6.94 3.30 -7.82
CA ILE A 57 -6.90 2.48 -6.60
C ILE A 57 -6.83 1.00 -6.98
N ASP A 58 -7.67 0.56 -7.92
CA ASP A 58 -7.66 -0.82 -8.42
C ASP A 58 -6.30 -1.17 -9.05
N ALA A 59 -5.78 -0.29 -9.91
CA ALA A 59 -4.48 -0.48 -10.55
C ALA A 59 -3.32 -0.46 -9.54
N ALA A 60 -3.42 0.34 -8.49
CA ALA A 60 -2.45 0.36 -7.39
C ALA A 60 -2.46 -0.96 -6.60
N GLY A 61 -3.64 -1.53 -6.35
CA GLY A 61 -3.76 -2.85 -5.72
C GLY A 61 -3.07 -3.94 -6.53
N VAL A 62 -3.35 -4.02 -7.84
CA VAL A 62 -2.72 -5.00 -8.74
C VAL A 62 -1.19 -4.85 -8.78
N ARG A 63 -0.70 -3.61 -8.91
CA ARG A 63 0.75 -3.35 -8.89
C ARG A 63 1.39 -3.70 -7.54
N GLY A 64 0.73 -3.37 -6.43
CA GLY A 64 1.19 -3.73 -5.09
C GLY A 64 1.29 -5.24 -4.88
N GLU A 65 0.33 -6.01 -5.39
CA GLU A 65 0.38 -7.49 -5.36
C GLU A 65 1.54 -8.04 -6.20
N GLU A 66 1.80 -7.43 -7.37
CA GLU A 66 2.94 -7.81 -8.20
C GLU A 66 4.27 -7.53 -7.48
N VAL A 67 4.42 -6.37 -6.85
CA VAL A 67 5.58 -6.02 -6.04
C VAL A 67 5.77 -7.02 -4.89
N ALA A 68 4.69 -7.37 -4.17
CA ALA A 68 4.76 -8.37 -3.11
C ALA A 68 5.25 -9.75 -3.62
N ARG A 69 4.80 -10.17 -4.81
CA ARG A 69 5.28 -11.40 -5.45
C ARG A 69 6.77 -11.31 -5.78
N ARG A 70 7.22 -10.20 -6.37
CA ARG A 70 8.63 -9.98 -6.72
C ARG A 70 9.51 -9.94 -5.48
N LEU A 71 9.09 -9.22 -4.44
CA LEU A 71 9.78 -9.17 -3.14
C LEU A 71 10.01 -10.56 -2.57
N ARG A 72 9.02 -11.46 -2.63
CA ARG A 72 9.18 -12.85 -2.18
C ARG A 72 10.32 -13.56 -2.92
N GLU A 73 10.41 -13.39 -4.23
CA GLU A 73 11.45 -14.00 -5.06
C GLU A 73 12.84 -13.38 -4.78
N LEU A 74 12.90 -12.05 -4.65
CA LEU A 74 14.14 -11.32 -4.41
C LEU A 74 14.71 -11.56 -3.01
N LEU A 75 13.86 -11.62 -1.99
CA LEU A 75 14.25 -11.94 -0.61
C LEU A 75 14.81 -13.36 -0.51
N ALA A 76 14.24 -14.31 -1.25
CA ALA A 76 14.75 -15.69 -1.31
C ALA A 76 16.13 -15.80 -2.00
N ARG A 77 16.43 -14.88 -2.92
CA ARG A 77 17.74 -14.77 -3.60
C ARG A 77 18.71 -13.81 -2.91
N GLU A 78 18.27 -13.16 -1.83
CA GLU A 78 19.03 -12.16 -1.08
C GLU A 78 19.50 -10.95 -1.93
N ALA A 79 18.67 -10.56 -2.90
CA ALA A 79 18.93 -9.49 -3.87
C ALA A 79 18.68 -8.09 -3.25
N ARG A 80 19.69 -7.57 -2.55
CA ARG A 80 19.57 -6.39 -1.66
C ARG A 80 19.14 -5.11 -2.37
N GLU A 81 19.75 -4.81 -3.52
CA GLU A 81 19.49 -3.57 -4.25
C GLU A 81 18.11 -3.61 -4.92
N GLU A 82 17.72 -4.77 -5.41
CA GLU A 82 16.44 -5.02 -6.04
C GLU A 82 15.29 -4.97 -5.04
N VAL A 83 15.47 -5.49 -3.82
CA VAL A 83 14.48 -5.33 -2.74
C VAL A 83 14.28 -3.84 -2.41
N ALA A 84 15.36 -3.06 -2.34
CA ALA A 84 15.25 -1.62 -2.11
C ALA A 84 14.52 -0.89 -3.27
N ALA A 85 14.78 -1.29 -4.51
CA ALA A 85 14.11 -0.73 -5.69
C ALA A 85 12.59 -1.04 -5.69
N GLU A 86 12.20 -2.25 -5.31
CA GLU A 86 10.78 -2.61 -5.18
C GLU A 86 10.08 -1.83 -4.06
N LEU A 87 10.76 -1.53 -2.94
CA LEU A 87 10.20 -0.64 -1.91
C LEU A 87 9.99 0.79 -2.41
N ALA A 88 10.94 1.33 -3.20
CA ALA A 88 10.77 2.65 -3.82
C ALA A 88 9.61 2.67 -4.81
N ALA A 89 9.38 1.59 -5.56
CA ALA A 89 8.21 1.47 -6.44
C ALA A 89 6.88 1.50 -5.66
N LEU A 90 6.84 0.97 -4.43
CA LEU A 90 5.65 1.09 -3.57
C LEU A 90 5.39 2.54 -3.13
N ASP A 91 6.44 3.31 -2.85
CA ASP A 91 6.30 4.73 -2.55
C ASP A 91 5.69 5.49 -3.74
N GLU A 92 6.13 5.19 -4.97
CA GLU A 92 5.57 5.78 -6.19
C GLU A 92 4.07 5.46 -6.35
N ILE A 93 3.67 4.22 -6.10
CA ILE A 93 2.26 3.79 -6.13
C ILE A 93 1.45 4.56 -5.07
N ALA A 94 1.96 4.65 -3.84
CA ALA A 94 1.27 5.34 -2.76
C ALA A 94 1.14 6.85 -3.02
N GLU A 95 2.15 7.48 -3.62
CA GLU A 95 2.10 8.89 -4.05
C GLU A 95 1.08 9.12 -5.16
N GLU A 96 0.97 8.20 -6.12
CA GLU A 96 -0.03 8.26 -7.19
C GLU A 96 -1.46 8.18 -6.64
N VAL A 97 -1.73 7.20 -5.76
CA VAL A 97 -3.03 7.04 -5.11
C VAL A 97 -3.38 8.27 -4.29
N ARG A 98 -2.43 8.80 -3.50
CA ARG A 98 -2.67 10.00 -2.70
C ARG A 98 -3.03 11.22 -3.55
N ARG A 99 -2.37 11.41 -4.69
CA ARG A 99 -2.71 12.48 -5.64
C ARG A 99 -4.10 12.28 -6.22
N SER A 100 -4.45 11.06 -6.62
CA SER A 100 -5.79 10.72 -7.11
C SER A 100 -6.87 10.98 -6.06
N SER A 101 -6.66 10.52 -4.82
CA SER A 101 -7.59 10.74 -3.71
C SER A 101 -7.77 12.22 -3.37
N ALA A 102 -6.71 13.04 -3.50
CA ALA A 102 -6.82 14.48 -3.32
C ALA A 102 -7.74 15.12 -4.38
N THR A 103 -7.62 14.70 -5.65
CA THR A 103 -8.53 15.13 -6.73
C THR A 103 -9.96 14.69 -6.46
N LEU A 104 -10.18 13.44 -6.05
CA LEU A 104 -11.50 12.90 -5.72
C LEU A 104 -12.18 13.70 -4.58
N ARG A 105 -11.43 14.06 -3.53
CA ARG A 105 -11.94 14.90 -2.43
C ARG A 105 -12.39 16.27 -2.93
N LEU A 106 -11.58 16.92 -3.77
CA LEU A 106 -11.94 18.21 -4.37
C LEU A 106 -13.20 18.12 -5.23
N LEU A 107 -13.32 17.06 -6.03
CA LEU A 107 -14.52 16.80 -6.85
C LEU A 107 -15.76 16.60 -5.98
N ASN A 108 -15.66 15.78 -4.92
CA ASN A 108 -16.76 15.55 -3.99
C ASN A 108 -17.16 16.84 -3.25
N GLN A 109 -16.20 17.67 -2.88
CA GLN A 109 -16.45 18.98 -2.27
C GLN A 109 -17.21 19.91 -3.24
N VAL A 110 -16.77 20.00 -4.49
CA VAL A 110 -17.45 20.80 -5.54
C VAL A 110 -18.86 20.30 -5.81
N LEU A 111 -19.08 18.99 -5.75
CA LEU A 111 -20.39 18.36 -5.94
C LEU A 111 -21.29 18.43 -4.69
N GLY A 112 -20.82 19.01 -3.58
CA GLY A 112 -21.56 19.06 -2.31
C GLY A 112 -21.81 17.68 -1.69
N ARG A 113 -21.00 16.69 -2.05
CA ARG A 113 -21.08 15.29 -1.59
C ARG A 113 -20.15 15.00 -0.40
N GLU A 114 -19.68 16.03 0.28
CA GLU A 114 -18.79 15.88 1.43
C GLU A 114 -19.57 15.23 2.58
N THR A 115 -19.45 13.92 2.72
CA THR A 115 -19.88 13.21 3.93
C THR A 115 -18.92 13.60 5.04
N VAL A 116 -19.47 13.84 6.24
CA VAL A 116 -18.72 14.08 7.48
C VAL A 116 -17.55 13.10 7.50
N VAL A 117 -16.35 13.68 7.52
CA VAL A 117 -15.07 13.01 7.33
C VAL A 117 -15.04 11.71 8.14
N GLU A 118 -14.74 10.59 7.47
CA GLU A 118 -14.40 9.30 8.11
C GLU A 118 -13.08 9.37 8.91
N ASP A 119 -12.73 10.53 9.46
CA ASP A 119 -11.55 10.74 10.33
C ASP A 119 -11.71 10.00 11.68
N ASP A 120 -12.92 9.52 12.00
CA ASP A 120 -13.22 8.74 13.21
C ASP A 120 -13.09 7.22 13.02
N ILE A 121 -12.77 6.72 11.81
CA ILE A 121 -12.44 5.29 11.66
C ILE A 121 -11.00 5.10 12.15
N PRO A 122 -10.77 4.33 13.23
CA PRO A 122 -9.42 4.10 13.71
C PRO A 122 -8.60 3.44 12.61
N ALA A 123 -7.50 4.09 12.21
CA ALA A 123 -6.58 3.57 11.21
C ALA A 123 -6.21 2.12 11.53
N ALA A 124 -6.23 1.26 10.52
CA ALA A 124 -5.90 -0.14 10.70
C ALA A 124 -4.52 -0.26 11.36
N LYS A 125 -4.42 -1.09 12.41
CA LYS A 125 -3.17 -1.22 13.17
C LYS A 125 -2.15 -1.98 12.35
N VAL A 126 -1.05 -1.31 11.99
CA VAL A 126 0.09 -1.95 11.31
C VAL A 126 0.84 -2.84 12.30
N PRO A 127 1.05 -4.14 12.00
CA PRO A 127 1.87 -5.01 12.82
C PRO A 127 3.34 -4.57 12.74
N VAL A 128 3.99 -4.40 13.89
CA VAL A 128 5.40 -4.01 13.98
C VAL A 128 6.24 -5.22 14.35
N LEU A 129 7.33 -5.46 13.62
CA LEU A 129 8.28 -6.51 13.90
C LEU A 129 9.49 -5.95 14.64
N HIS A 130 9.64 -6.37 15.89
CA HIS A 130 10.80 -6.07 16.72
C HIS A 130 11.82 -7.20 16.66
N GLU A 131 13.10 -6.86 16.70
CA GLU A 131 14.19 -7.84 16.70
C GLU A 131 14.09 -8.84 17.86
N ALA A 132 13.54 -8.42 19.01
CA ALA A 132 13.32 -9.29 20.17
C ALA A 132 12.33 -10.43 19.91
N GLN A 133 11.48 -10.32 18.88
CA GLN A 133 10.53 -11.35 18.47
C GLN A 133 11.18 -12.39 17.54
N LEU A 134 12.40 -12.14 17.06
CA LEU A 134 13.12 -13.07 16.21
C LEU A 134 13.79 -14.20 17.02
N PRO A 135 13.99 -15.39 16.44
CA PRO A 135 14.75 -16.46 17.06
C PRO A 135 16.12 -15.98 17.56
N LYS A 136 16.49 -16.36 18.78
CA LYS A 136 17.80 -16.03 19.35
C LYS A 136 18.89 -16.86 18.67
N VAL A 137 19.98 -16.21 18.27
CA VAL A 137 21.14 -16.90 17.69
C VAL A 137 21.96 -17.50 18.85
N PRO A 138 22.25 -18.81 18.84
CA PRO A 138 23.06 -19.43 19.88
C PRO A 138 24.47 -18.84 19.93
N SER A 139 24.89 -18.34 21.09
CA SER A 139 26.23 -17.77 21.30
C SER A 139 27.14 -18.75 22.03
N VAL A 140 28.46 -18.69 21.74
CA VAL A 140 29.46 -19.39 22.56
C VAL A 140 29.56 -18.68 23.92
N TYR A 141 29.30 -17.40 24.01
CA TYR A 141 29.40 -16.66 25.29
C TYR A 141 28.06 -16.54 26.03
N GLY A 142 27.13 -17.48 25.82
CA GLY A 142 25.82 -17.45 26.49
C GLY A 142 25.90 -17.68 28.01
N ASP A 143 24.92 -17.19 28.75
CA ASP A 143 24.92 -17.13 30.23
C ASP A 143 25.06 -18.50 30.93
N GLU A 144 24.77 -19.62 30.24
CA GLU A 144 24.91 -20.99 30.78
C GLU A 144 26.29 -21.63 30.50
N ALA A 145 27.29 -20.82 30.15
CA ALA A 145 28.56 -21.34 29.67
C ALA A 145 29.68 -21.32 30.73
N GLU A 146 29.97 -22.49 31.30
CA GLU A 146 31.20 -22.72 32.06
C GLU A 146 32.28 -23.27 31.12
N TYR A 147 33.44 -22.59 31.06
CA TYR A 147 34.58 -22.99 30.23
C TYR A 147 35.80 -23.27 31.08
N ALA A 148 36.38 -24.47 30.94
CA ALA A 148 37.65 -24.82 31.56
C ALA A 148 38.86 -24.26 30.79
N ASP A 149 38.79 -24.13 29.46
CA ASP A 149 39.86 -23.60 28.60
C ASP A 149 39.35 -23.13 27.21
N LEU A 150 40.25 -22.56 26.40
CA LEU A 150 39.98 -22.06 25.04
C LEU A 150 39.69 -23.16 24.01
N LEU A 151 40.15 -24.40 24.25
CA LEU A 151 39.84 -25.56 23.41
C LEU A 151 38.37 -25.97 23.58
N GLY A 152 37.83 -25.89 24.79
CA GLY A 152 36.40 -26.07 25.08
C GLY A 152 35.51 -25.02 24.40
N VAL A 153 35.99 -23.77 24.28
CA VAL A 153 35.30 -22.69 23.55
C VAL A 153 35.25 -23.01 22.04
N ALA A 154 36.35 -23.50 21.47
CA ALA A 154 36.43 -23.86 20.05
C ALA A 154 35.54 -25.06 19.70
N GLY A 155 35.57 -26.14 20.49
CA GLY A 155 34.74 -27.32 20.29
C GLY A 155 33.23 -27.02 20.33
N ARG A 156 32.79 -26.18 21.29
CA ARG A 156 31.40 -25.73 21.34
C ARG A 156 31.02 -24.84 20.16
N GLY A 157 31.97 -24.06 19.63
CA GLY A 157 31.77 -23.27 18.42
C GLY A 157 31.38 -24.14 17.21
N GLU A 158 32.05 -25.28 17.04
CA GLU A 158 31.76 -26.25 15.97
C GLU A 158 30.41 -26.94 16.18
N GLU A 159 30.07 -27.33 17.41
CA GLU A 159 28.77 -27.94 17.74
C GLU A 159 27.59 -26.99 17.52
N LEU A 160 27.79 -25.70 17.79
CA LEU A 160 26.75 -24.67 17.63
C LEU A 160 26.59 -24.19 16.18
N ALA A 161 27.57 -24.41 15.30
CA ALA A 161 27.54 -23.98 13.91
C ALA A 161 26.23 -24.37 13.17
N PRO A 162 25.76 -25.64 13.17
CA PRO A 162 24.51 -26.00 12.49
C PRO A 162 23.28 -25.33 13.12
N ARG A 163 23.27 -25.14 14.45
CA ARG A 163 22.17 -24.45 15.14
C ARG A 163 22.15 -22.95 14.85
N ARG A 164 23.33 -22.33 14.68
CA ARG A 164 23.46 -20.92 14.25
C ARG A 164 23.00 -20.71 12.82
N GLU A 165 23.41 -21.58 11.91
CA GLU A 165 22.95 -21.56 10.52
C GLU A 165 21.41 -21.65 10.46
N LEU A 166 20.80 -22.58 11.21
CA LEU A 166 19.35 -22.71 11.28
C LEU A 166 18.70 -21.43 11.83
N ALA A 167 19.18 -20.92 12.97
CA ALA A 167 18.64 -19.70 13.58
C ALA A 167 18.71 -18.49 12.62
N HIS A 168 19.83 -18.33 11.90
CA HIS A 168 19.97 -17.27 10.91
C HIS A 168 18.99 -17.40 9.74
N ARG A 169 18.77 -18.62 9.23
CA ARG A 169 17.76 -18.87 8.19
C ARG A 169 16.35 -18.55 8.67
N GLU A 170 15.99 -18.97 9.88
CA GLU A 170 14.67 -18.70 10.47
C GLU A 170 14.46 -17.20 10.68
N ARG A 171 15.46 -16.47 11.19
CA ARG A 171 15.40 -15.01 11.32
C ARG A 171 15.17 -14.33 9.97
N LEU A 172 15.94 -14.70 8.94
CA LEU A 172 15.80 -14.12 7.60
C LEU A 172 14.42 -14.43 6.99
N SER A 173 13.94 -15.67 7.13
CA SER A 173 12.63 -16.08 6.65
C SER A 173 11.49 -15.36 7.36
N ALA A 174 11.58 -15.17 8.68
CA ALA A 174 10.57 -14.46 9.46
C ALA A 174 10.46 -12.98 9.05
N VAL A 175 11.60 -12.28 8.90
CA VAL A 175 11.59 -10.87 8.46
C VAL A 175 11.09 -10.76 7.01
N ALA A 176 11.52 -11.67 6.13
CA ALA A 176 11.06 -11.68 4.75
C ALA A 176 9.53 -11.92 4.63
N ALA A 177 9.01 -12.87 5.42
CA ALA A 177 7.57 -13.15 5.46
C ALA A 177 6.77 -11.95 5.98
N HIS A 178 7.26 -11.27 7.02
CA HIS A 178 6.65 -10.06 7.56
C HIS A 178 6.59 -8.93 6.52
N LEU A 179 7.71 -8.67 5.85
CA LEU A 179 7.78 -7.64 4.80
C LEU A 179 6.79 -7.93 3.67
N VAL A 180 6.76 -9.16 3.16
CA VAL A 180 5.81 -9.55 2.10
C VAL A 180 4.37 -9.44 2.58
N ALA A 181 4.05 -9.89 3.80
CA ALA A 181 2.70 -9.81 4.35
C ALA A 181 2.21 -8.35 4.46
N LEU A 182 3.07 -7.43 4.93
CA LEU A 182 2.73 -6.01 4.99
C LEU A 182 2.38 -5.43 3.62
N VAL A 183 3.21 -5.69 2.61
CA VAL A 183 2.94 -5.20 1.26
C VAL A 183 1.66 -5.79 0.69
N GLN A 184 1.37 -7.07 0.96
CA GLN A 184 0.11 -7.70 0.56
C GLN A 184 -1.10 -7.05 1.25
N GLU A 185 -1.03 -6.75 2.55
CA GLU A 185 -2.14 -6.09 3.24
C GLU A 185 -2.40 -4.67 2.71
N VAL A 186 -1.35 -3.90 2.42
CA VAL A 186 -1.53 -2.57 1.82
C VAL A 186 -2.11 -2.68 0.40
N ALA A 187 -1.60 -3.61 -0.40
CA ALA A 187 -2.06 -3.83 -1.77
C ALA A 187 -3.56 -4.21 -1.83
N LYS A 188 -4.06 -5.01 -0.88
CA LYS A 188 -5.50 -5.35 -0.78
C LYS A 188 -6.41 -4.13 -0.64
N THR A 189 -5.91 -3.07 -0.01
CA THR A 189 -6.64 -1.81 0.16
C THR A 189 -6.45 -0.85 -1.02
N GLY A 190 -5.64 -1.21 -2.02
CA GLY A 190 -5.26 -0.32 -3.11
C GLY A 190 -4.56 0.96 -2.64
N PHE A 191 -3.95 0.94 -1.45
CA PHE A 191 -3.36 2.12 -0.79
C PHE A 191 -4.37 3.24 -0.49
N ALA A 192 -5.67 2.95 -0.48
CA ALA A 192 -6.72 3.95 -0.31
C ALA A 192 -6.68 4.63 1.07
N ASP A 193 -6.37 3.86 2.13
CA ASP A 193 -6.10 4.42 3.46
C ASP A 193 -4.67 4.98 3.50
N ALA A 194 -4.55 6.30 3.35
CA ALA A 194 -3.27 6.99 3.34
C ALA A 194 -2.48 6.82 4.66
N GLY A 195 -3.17 6.75 5.80
CA GLY A 195 -2.55 6.57 7.10
C GLY A 195 -1.96 5.16 7.25
N PHE A 196 -2.77 4.15 6.92
CA PHE A 196 -2.33 2.75 6.91
C PHE A 196 -1.22 2.50 5.88
N ALA A 197 -1.34 3.02 4.66
CA ALA A 197 -0.33 2.89 3.62
C ALA A 197 1.01 3.50 4.07
N HIS A 198 0.99 4.74 4.60
CA HIS A 198 2.21 5.39 5.08
C HIS A 198 2.87 4.63 6.24
N ALA A 199 2.08 4.21 7.24
CA ALA A 199 2.58 3.45 8.38
C ALA A 199 3.16 2.08 7.96
N SER A 200 2.52 1.42 7.00
CA SER A 200 2.95 0.12 6.48
C SER A 200 4.22 0.23 5.64
N LEU A 201 4.38 1.27 4.82
CA LEU A 201 5.62 1.51 4.08
C LEU A 201 6.78 1.82 5.03
N ARG A 202 6.55 2.65 6.05
CA ARG A 202 7.56 2.89 7.10
C ARG A 202 8.00 1.61 7.79
N GLU A 203 7.06 0.73 8.12
CA GLU A 203 7.37 -0.57 8.69
C GLU A 203 8.09 -1.49 7.69
N ALA A 204 7.72 -1.47 6.40
CA ALA A 204 8.42 -2.25 5.38
C ALA A 204 9.91 -1.83 5.26
N TYR A 205 10.21 -0.53 5.34
CA TYR A 205 11.59 -0.03 5.42
C TYR A 205 12.31 -0.47 6.70
N ALA A 206 11.62 -0.45 7.84
CA ALA A 206 12.18 -0.92 9.11
C ALA A 206 12.49 -2.43 9.07
N ALA A 207 11.59 -3.22 8.51
CA ALA A 207 11.75 -4.65 8.28
C ALA A 207 12.90 -4.94 7.30
N HIS A 208 13.01 -4.19 6.20
CA HIS A 208 14.13 -4.32 5.26
C HIS A 208 15.47 -3.99 5.93
N ALA A 209 15.55 -2.93 6.73
CA ALA A 209 16.74 -2.61 7.50
C ALA A 209 17.09 -3.73 8.51
N LEU A 210 16.10 -4.35 9.15
CA LEU A 210 16.29 -5.50 10.03
C LEU A 210 16.79 -6.73 9.26
N TRP A 211 16.25 -6.98 8.08
CA TRP A 211 16.68 -8.07 7.20
C TRP A 211 18.15 -7.91 6.79
N LEU A 212 18.58 -6.70 6.40
CA LEU A 212 19.97 -6.39 6.10
C LEU A 212 20.88 -6.63 7.32
N ARG A 213 20.46 -6.23 8.53
CA ARG A 213 21.21 -6.52 9.76
C ARG A 213 21.34 -8.02 10.01
N CYS A 214 20.28 -8.80 9.78
CA CYS A 214 20.33 -10.26 9.89
C CYS A 214 21.31 -10.89 8.88
N LEU A 215 21.35 -10.39 7.64
CA LEU A 215 22.33 -10.85 6.64
C LEU A 215 23.77 -10.53 7.06
N GLU A 216 24.01 -9.33 7.56
CA GLU A 216 25.33 -8.96 8.08
C GLU A 216 25.74 -9.81 9.27
N GLN A 217 24.82 -10.07 10.20
CA GLN A 217 25.07 -10.90 11.36
C GLN A 217 25.42 -12.33 10.94
N ARG A 218 24.65 -12.91 10.01
CA ARG A 218 24.95 -14.23 9.45
C ARG A 218 26.34 -14.28 8.82
N ARG A 219 26.70 -13.24 8.04
CA ARG A 219 28.03 -13.13 7.43
C ARG A 219 29.15 -13.03 8.45
N ARG A 220 28.95 -12.30 9.55
CA ARG A 220 29.92 -12.21 10.65
C ARG A 220 30.07 -13.54 11.40
N ASP A 221 28.96 -14.22 11.68
CA ASP A 221 28.94 -15.43 12.51
C ASP A 221 29.40 -16.68 11.75
N LEU A 222 29.14 -16.75 10.45
CA LEU A 222 29.38 -17.95 9.62
C LEU A 222 30.45 -17.74 8.54
N GLY A 223 30.94 -16.52 8.35
CA GLY A 223 31.94 -16.18 7.35
C GLY A 223 31.45 -16.26 5.90
N ARG A 224 30.12 -16.27 5.67
CA ARG A 224 29.47 -16.40 4.36
C ARG A 224 28.43 -15.30 4.14
#